data_AF-A0A6A2Z5S8-F1
#
_entry.id   AF-A0A6A2Z5S8-F1
#
_cell.length_a   1.000
_cell.length_b   1.000
_cell.length_c   1.000
_cell.angle_alpha   90.00
_cell.angle_beta   90.00
_cell.angle_gamma   90.00
#
_symmetry.space_group_name_H-M   'P 1'
#
loop_
_entity.id
_entity.type
_entity.pdbx_description
1 polymer ?
#
loop_
_entity_poly.entity_id
_entity_poly.type
_entity_poly.pdbx_seq_one_letter_code
_entity_poly.pdbx_strand_id
1 'polypeptide(L)'
;MDSSALNQKSSFHARSNSLPSTPHPLIPQVEEHLCRLKSNEAATSSSSITDKSNSLRDLYELVDGWLQLPSTQNSLVKNSNDNQLLNGSLRLLDVCGLAKDALLQVKEIPNNFNRSSEDEEETMPVSQMKPRHT
;
A
#
# COMPACT_ATOMS: atom_id res chain seq x y z
N MET A 1 40.74 0.44 45.12
CA MET A 1 39.40 0.49 44.51
C MET A 1 39.62 0.46 43.02
N ASP A 2 39.51 -0.72 42.41
CA ASP A 2 39.62 -0.88 40.97
C ASP A 2 38.44 -1.76 40.54
N SER A 3 37.57 -1.21 39.69
CA SER A 3 36.42 -1.90 39.13
C SER A 3 36.01 -1.17 37.87
N SER A 4 36.79 -1.36 36.82
CA SER A 4 36.39 -1.05 35.45
C SER A 4 35.47 -2.16 34.95
N ALA A 5 34.15 -1.99 35.11
CA ALA A 5 33.16 -2.94 34.62
C ALA A 5 32.87 -2.69 33.13
N LEU A 6 33.12 -3.75 32.37
CA LEU A 6 33.03 -3.93 30.92
C LEU A 6 31.81 -3.30 30.23
N ASN A 7 32.12 -2.48 29.22
CA ASN A 7 31.26 -2.15 28.09
C ASN A 7 30.84 -3.44 27.35
N GLN A 8 29.57 -3.84 27.46
CA GLN A 8 28.98 -4.83 26.57
C GLN A 8 27.86 -4.17 25.76
N LYS A 9 28.27 -3.43 24.73
CA LYS A 9 27.42 -3.06 23.59
C LYS A 9 26.96 -4.37 22.92
N SER A 10 25.73 -4.80 23.15
CA SER A 10 25.11 -5.86 22.32
C SER A 10 24.80 -5.26 20.94
N SER A 11 25.78 -5.33 20.05
CA SER A 11 25.59 -5.01 18.63
C SER A 11 24.73 -6.11 18.00
N PHE A 12 23.41 -5.89 17.96
CA PHE A 12 22.49 -6.70 17.18
C PHE A 12 22.71 -6.41 15.70
N HIS A 13 23.73 -7.05 15.12
CA HIS A 13 23.98 -6.95 13.69
C HIS A 13 23.08 -7.96 12.97
N ALA A 14 21.86 -7.55 12.65
CA ALA A 14 21.01 -8.26 11.71
C ALA A 14 21.69 -8.19 10.34
N ARG A 15 22.43 -9.25 9.98
CA ARG A 15 23.00 -9.43 8.65
C ARG A 15 21.97 -10.16 7.81
N SER A 16 21.46 -9.47 6.78
CA SER A 16 20.56 -10.05 5.80
C SER A 16 21.30 -11.18 5.06
N ASN A 17 20.78 -12.40 5.16
CA ASN A 17 21.25 -13.50 4.35
C ASN A 17 20.52 -13.43 3.00
N SER A 18 21.21 -13.01 1.94
CA SER A 18 20.74 -13.24 0.58
C SER A 18 20.96 -14.70 0.21
N LEU A 19 19.90 -15.38 -0.20
CA LEU A 19 20.02 -16.72 -0.79
C LEU A 19 20.68 -16.58 -2.17
N PRO A 20 21.49 -17.56 -2.62
CA PRO A 20 21.98 -17.58 -3.99
C PRO A 20 20.78 -17.58 -4.94
N SER A 21 20.69 -16.54 -5.79
CA SER A 21 19.71 -16.48 -6.85
C SER A 21 20.20 -17.37 -7.98
N THR A 22 19.55 -18.52 -8.18
CA THR A 22 19.80 -19.34 -9.36
C THR A 22 19.27 -18.59 -10.58
N PRO A 23 20.09 -18.31 -11.61
CA PRO A 23 19.61 -17.65 -12.80
C PRO A 23 18.49 -18.47 -13.43
N HIS A 24 17.44 -17.77 -13.87
CA HIS A 24 16.30 -18.41 -14.50
C HIS A 24 16.76 -19.20 -15.74
N PRO A 25 16.32 -20.46 -15.94
CA PRO A 25 16.78 -21.32 -17.05
C PRO A 25 16.59 -20.74 -18.45
N LEU A 26 15.79 -19.68 -18.60
CA LEU A 26 15.60 -18.99 -19.87
C LEU A 26 16.66 -17.92 -20.17
N ILE A 27 17.39 -17.44 -19.16
CA ILE A 27 18.44 -16.42 -19.35
C ILE A 27 19.52 -16.90 -20.33
N PRO A 28 20.06 -18.13 -20.22
CA PRO A 28 21.02 -18.64 -21.20
C PRO A 28 20.45 -18.72 -22.62
N GLN A 29 19.16 -19.06 -22.75
CA GLN A 29 18.51 -19.21 -24.05
C GLN A 29 18.34 -17.84 -24.74
N VAL A 30 17.89 -16.82 -24.01
CA VAL A 30 17.81 -15.45 -24.51
C VAL A 30 19.19 -14.94 -24.94
N GLU A 31 20.21 -15.18 -24.12
CA GLU A 31 21.59 -14.76 -24.41
C GLU A 31 22.14 -15.41 -25.69
N GLU A 32 21.83 -16.69 -25.93
CA GLU A 32 22.21 -17.40 -27.15
C GLU A 32 21.59 -16.74 -28.40
N HIS A 33 20.28 -16.45 -28.36
CA HIS A 33 19.58 -15.80 -29.47
C HIS A 33 20.11 -14.38 -29.73
N LEU A 34 20.45 -13.63 -28.68
CA LEU A 34 21.06 -12.29 -28.80
C LEU A 34 22.49 -12.36 -29.37
N CYS A 35 23.30 -13.32 -28.94
CA CYS A 35 24.64 -13.56 -29.48
C CYS A 35 24.58 -13.88 -30.98
N ARG A 36 23.69 -14.79 -31.38
CA ARG A 36 23.45 -15.13 -32.81
C ARG A 36 23.04 -13.90 -33.62
N LEU A 37 22.12 -13.09 -33.09
CA LEU A 37 21.66 -11.87 -33.75
C LEU A 37 22.82 -10.88 -33.98
N LYS A 38 23.69 -10.72 -32.98
CA LYS A 38 24.86 -9.83 -33.04
C LYS A 38 25.90 -10.32 -34.04
N SER A 39 26.14 -11.64 -34.13
CA SER A 39 27.05 -12.21 -35.13
C SER A 39 26.58 -11.97 -36.56
N ASN A 40 25.27 -11.96 -36.81
CA ASN A 40 24.70 -11.71 -38.13
C ASN A 40 24.79 -10.23 -38.56
N GLU A 41 24.96 -9.29 -37.62
CA GLU A 41 25.16 -7.86 -37.93
C GLU A 41 26.44 -7.61 -38.73
N ALA A 42 27.50 -8.38 -38.46
CA ALA A 42 28.80 -8.22 -39.13
C ALA A 42 28.84 -8.78 -40.57
N ALA A 43 27.80 -9.50 -41.00
CA ALA A 43 27.74 -10.14 -42.30
C ALA A 43 26.80 -9.39 -43.26
N THR A 44 27.34 -8.65 -44.23
CA THR A 44 26.59 -7.81 -45.19
C THR A 44 26.12 -8.58 -46.45
N SER A 45 25.68 -9.83 -46.29
CA SER A 45 25.20 -10.67 -47.41
C SER A 45 23.67 -10.84 -47.36
N SER A 46 23.03 -11.08 -48.50
CA SER A 46 21.56 -11.25 -48.58
C SER A 46 21.03 -12.42 -47.74
N SER A 47 21.81 -13.51 -47.58
CA SER A 47 21.47 -14.61 -46.66
C SER A 47 21.43 -14.17 -45.19
N SER A 48 22.27 -13.20 -44.82
CA SER A 48 22.31 -12.65 -43.46
C SER A 48 21.03 -11.93 -43.08
N ILE A 49 20.33 -11.32 -44.05
CA ILE A 49 19.06 -10.62 -43.80
C ILE A 49 17.94 -11.62 -43.42
N THR A 50 17.85 -12.75 -44.13
CA THR A 50 16.90 -13.82 -43.80
C THR A 50 17.22 -14.47 -42.46
N ASP A 51 18.51 -14.74 -42.18
CA ASP A 51 18.94 -15.35 -40.93
C ASP A 51 18.72 -14.44 -39.72
N LYS A 52 18.90 -13.12 -39.90
CA LYS A 52 18.61 -12.10 -38.89
C LYS A 52 17.11 -12.00 -38.62
N SER A 53 16.28 -12.03 -39.66
CA SER A 53 14.82 -12.04 -39.50
C SER A 53 14.33 -13.28 -38.76
N ASN A 54 14.90 -14.46 -39.07
CA ASN A 54 14.55 -15.70 -38.37
C ASN A 54 15.00 -15.66 -36.90
N SER A 55 16.21 -15.17 -36.63
CA SER A 55 16.73 -15.05 -35.26
C SER A 55 15.89 -14.11 -34.38
N LEU A 56 15.37 -13.02 -34.95
CA LEU A 56 14.44 -12.11 -34.27
C LEU A 56 13.10 -12.78 -33.98
N ARG A 57 12.60 -13.57 -34.93
CA ARG A 57 11.36 -14.32 -34.76
C ARG A 57 11.50 -15.37 -33.65
N ASP A 58 12.58 -16.13 -33.63
CA ASP A 58 12.84 -17.12 -32.59
C ASP A 58 12.88 -16.48 -31.19
N LEU A 59 13.54 -15.31 -31.08
CA LEU A 59 13.58 -14.54 -29.83
C LEU A 59 12.18 -14.07 -29.40
N TYR A 60 11.38 -13.61 -30.36
CA TYR A 60 10.01 -13.18 -30.09
C TYR A 60 9.14 -14.34 -29.60
N GLU A 61 9.17 -15.49 -30.29
CA GLU A 61 8.41 -16.69 -29.90
C GLU A 61 8.83 -17.19 -28.50
N LEU A 62 10.11 -17.09 -28.16
CA LEU A 62 10.62 -17.42 -26.83
C LEU A 62 10.09 -16.48 -25.74
N VAL A 63 10.10 -15.17 -25.98
CA VAL A 63 9.58 -14.17 -25.02
C VAL A 63 8.07 -14.29 -24.87
N ASP A 64 7.36 -14.50 -25.98
CA ASP A 64 5.91 -14.70 -25.98
C ASP A 64 5.52 -15.97 -25.20
N GLY A 65 6.19 -17.10 -25.47
CA GLY A 65 6.01 -18.32 -24.69
C GLY A 65 6.28 -18.12 -23.21
N TRP A 66 7.30 -17.34 -22.85
CA TRP A 66 7.61 -16.99 -21.46
C TRP A 66 6.54 -16.12 -20.80
N LEU A 67 5.99 -15.13 -21.50
CA LEU A 67 4.91 -14.29 -21.00
C LEU A 67 3.62 -15.09 -20.77
N GLN A 68 3.39 -16.12 -21.59
CA GLN A 68 2.24 -17.01 -21.46
C GLN A 68 2.35 -17.97 -20.27
N LEU A 69 3.54 -18.20 -19.69
CA LEU A 69 3.70 -19.09 -18.54
C LEU A 69 2.84 -18.62 -17.34
N PRO A 70 2.08 -19.51 -16.68
CA PRO A 70 1.26 -19.16 -15.51
C PRO A 70 2.06 -18.53 -14.37
N SER A 71 3.32 -18.92 -14.18
CA SER A 71 4.21 -18.33 -13.18
C SER A 71 4.52 -16.85 -13.46
N THR A 72 4.68 -16.50 -14.74
CA THR A 72 5.00 -15.15 -15.20
C THR A 72 3.75 -14.28 -15.10
N GLN A 73 2.60 -14.78 -15.57
CA GLN A 73 1.31 -14.09 -15.43
C GLN A 73 0.93 -13.89 -13.97
N ASN A 74 1.07 -14.91 -13.12
CA ASN A 74 0.80 -14.79 -11.69
C ASN A 74 1.74 -13.78 -11.03
N SER A 75 3.01 -13.70 -11.42
CA SER A 75 3.94 -12.71 -10.85
C SER A 75 3.65 -11.28 -11.31
N LEU A 76 3.15 -11.12 -12.54
CA LEU A 76 2.71 -9.83 -13.08
C LEU A 76 1.44 -9.35 -12.37
N VAL A 77 0.44 -10.22 -12.23
CA VAL A 77 -0.74 -9.97 -11.40
C VAL A 77 -0.32 -9.76 -9.95
N LYS A 78 0.66 -10.51 -9.44
CA LYS A 78 1.15 -10.37 -8.06
C LYS A 78 1.84 -9.04 -7.78
N ASN A 79 2.53 -8.45 -8.75
CA ASN A 79 3.06 -7.08 -8.60
C ASN A 79 1.94 -6.03 -8.60
N SER A 80 0.80 -6.30 -9.24
CA SER A 80 -0.35 -5.38 -9.17
C SER A 80 -0.99 -5.30 -7.77
N ASN A 81 -0.72 -6.26 -6.87
CA ASN A 81 -1.08 -6.18 -5.45
C ASN A 81 0.04 -5.61 -4.55
N ASP A 82 1.08 -4.99 -5.10
CA ASP A 82 1.84 -3.99 -4.35
C ASP A 82 0.93 -2.83 -3.91
N ASN A 83 -0.20 -2.67 -4.62
CA ASN A 83 -1.32 -1.85 -4.19
C ASN A 83 -2.01 -2.34 -2.90
N GLN A 84 -1.75 -3.54 -2.38
CA GLN A 84 -2.45 -4.02 -1.19
C GLN A 84 -1.98 -3.29 0.08
N LEU A 85 -0.67 -3.05 0.23
CA LEU A 85 -0.14 -2.25 1.33
C LEU A 85 -0.56 -0.78 1.21
N LEU A 86 -0.53 -0.23 -0.02
CA LEU A 86 -0.99 1.12 -0.30
C LEU A 86 -2.49 1.28 -0.02
N ASN A 87 -3.33 0.34 -0.49
CA ASN A 87 -4.77 0.29 -0.25
C ASN A 87 -5.07 0.12 1.24
N GLY A 88 -4.32 -0.71 1.96
CA GLY A 88 -4.44 -0.84 3.41
C GLY A 88 -4.14 0.47 4.14
N SER A 89 -3.09 1.18 3.71
CA SER A 89 -2.69 2.47 4.28
C SER A 89 -3.71 3.57 3.99
N LEU A 90 -4.28 3.59 2.79
CA LEU A 90 -5.35 4.52 2.40
C LEU A 90 -6.60 4.31 3.27
N ARG A 91 -7.04 3.06 3.43
CA ARG A 91 -8.19 2.73 4.30
C ARG A 91 -7.96 3.15 5.76
N LEU A 92 -6.74 3.03 6.27
CA LEU A 92 -6.41 3.49 7.62
C LEU A 92 -6.50 5.02 7.71
N LEU A 93 -6.02 5.74 6.69
CA LEU A 93 -6.12 7.19 6.64
C LEU A 93 -7.59 7.64 6.62
N ASP A 94 -8.45 6.95 5.89
CA ASP A 94 -9.90 7.21 5.87
C ASP A 94 -10.51 7.04 7.27
N VAL A 95 -10.20 5.93 7.96
CA VAL A 95 -10.67 5.68 9.34
C VAL A 95 -10.18 6.76 10.30
N CYS A 96 -8.90 7.16 10.20
CA CYS A 96 -8.34 8.26 10.99
C CYS A 96 -9.04 9.59 10.71
N GLY A 97 -9.38 9.87 9.45
CA GLY A 97 -10.18 11.03 9.05
C GLY A 97 -11.55 11.03 9.74
N LEU A 98 -12.27 9.91 9.63
CA LEU A 98 -13.58 9.73 10.28
C LEU A 98 -13.50 9.89 11.80
N ALA A 99 -12.48 9.31 12.44
CA ALA A 99 -12.28 9.42 13.88
C ALA A 99 -12.01 10.86 14.30
N LYS A 100 -11.18 11.59 13.55
CA LYS A 100 -10.90 13.01 13.78
C LYS A 100 -12.18 13.84 13.65
N ASP A 101 -12.98 13.59 12.62
CA ASP A 101 -14.23 14.34 12.38
C ASP A 101 -15.28 14.05 13.45
N ALA A 102 -15.38 12.80 13.94
CA ALA A 102 -16.23 12.44 15.07
C ALA A 102 -15.79 13.13 16.37
N LEU A 103 -14.48 13.19 16.64
CA LEU A 103 -13.93 13.90 17.80
C LEU A 103 -14.18 15.41 17.71
N LEU A 104 -14.07 16.00 16.52
CA LEU A 104 -14.41 17.41 16.29
C LEU A 104 -15.90 17.66 16.52
N GLN A 105 -16.79 16.79 16.03
CA GLN A 105 -18.23 16.90 16.27
C GLN A 105 -18.56 16.87 17.77
N VAL A 106 -17.95 15.97 18.54
CA VAL A 106 -18.15 15.91 20.00
C VAL A 106 -17.65 17.19 20.69
N LYS A 107 -16.54 17.77 20.20
CA LYS A 107 -16.00 19.01 20.73
C LYS A 107 -16.82 20.25 20.35
N GLU A 108 -17.53 20.19 19.23
CA GLU A 108 -18.37 21.26 18.70
C GLU A 108 -19.84 21.16 19.13
N ILE A 109 -20.23 20.18 19.96
CA ILE A 109 -21.55 20.17 20.64
C ILE A 109 -21.63 21.45 21.49
N PRO A 110 -22.36 22.49 21.06
CA PRO A 110 -22.34 23.77 21.73
C PRO A 110 -23.39 23.74 22.83
N ASN A 111 -23.05 23.26 24.04
CA ASN A 111 -23.82 23.40 25.29
C ASN A 111 -25.36 23.21 25.21
N ASN A 112 -25.90 22.60 24.15
CA ASN A 112 -27.33 22.60 23.85
C ASN A 112 -28.09 21.48 24.57
N PHE A 113 -27.38 20.70 25.39
CA PHE A 113 -27.98 19.74 26.32
C PHE A 113 -28.37 20.36 27.68
N ASN A 114 -27.85 21.55 28.05
CA ASN A 114 -28.09 22.15 29.37
C ASN A 114 -29.23 23.19 29.40
N ARG A 115 -30.30 23.03 28.60
CA ARG A 115 -31.43 24.01 28.58
C ARG A 115 -32.84 23.43 28.66
N SER A 116 -33.01 22.16 29.02
CA SER A 116 -34.34 21.53 29.10
C SER A 116 -34.65 20.92 30.47
N SER A 117 -34.17 21.51 31.56
CA SER A 117 -34.54 21.05 32.91
C SER A 117 -34.52 22.21 33.92
N GLU A 118 -35.43 23.17 33.76
CA GLU A 118 -35.90 24.03 34.85
C GLU A 118 -37.41 24.20 34.64
N ASP A 119 -38.16 23.12 34.91
CA ASP A 119 -39.61 23.15 35.05
C ASP A 119 -39.98 23.68 36.45
N GLU A 120 -40.94 24.61 36.46
CA GLU A 120 -41.99 24.80 37.48
C GLU A 120 -41.58 25.19 38.92
N GLU A 121 -41.52 26.50 39.18
CA GLU A 121 -41.98 27.07 40.46
C GLU A 121 -42.76 28.39 40.21
N GLU A 122 -43.96 28.29 39.65
CA GLU A 122 -44.93 29.39 39.67
C GLU A 122 -45.59 29.44 41.05
N THR A 123 -45.19 30.44 41.81
CA THR A 123 -45.69 30.79 43.13
C THR A 123 -47.15 31.24 43.05
N MET A 124 -48.05 30.55 43.76
CA MET A 124 -49.47 30.89 43.90
C MET A 124 -49.72 32.37 44.28
N PRO A 125 -50.50 33.16 43.50
CA PRO A 125 -50.92 34.48 43.96
C PRO A 125 -52.10 34.37 44.93
N VAL A 126 -51.86 34.72 46.20
CA VAL A 126 -52.93 35.02 47.16
C VAL A 126 -53.69 36.25 46.66
N SER A 127 -54.88 36.02 46.10
CA SER A 127 -55.85 37.08 45.82
C SER A 127 -57.25 36.49 45.81
N GLN A 128 -58.00 36.63 46.91
CA GLN A 128 -59.39 37.07 46.90
C GLN A 128 -59.91 37.21 48.35
N MET A 129 -60.14 38.44 48.80
CA MET A 129 -61.28 38.75 49.67
C MET A 129 -61.56 40.26 49.65
N LYS A 130 -62.59 40.69 48.92
CA LYS A 130 -63.19 42.03 49.06
C LYS A 130 -64.73 41.89 49.02
N PRO A 131 -65.48 42.68 49.81
CA PRO A 131 -66.73 42.23 50.41
C PRO A 131 -67.95 42.47 49.53
N ARG A 132 -69.00 41.67 49.75
CA ARG A 132 -70.30 41.80 49.09
C ARG A 132 -71.17 42.78 49.88
N HIS A 133 -71.55 43.89 49.24
CA HIS A 133 -72.53 44.86 49.72
C HIS A 133 -73.94 44.25 49.69
N THR A 134 -74.72 44.51 50.74
CA THR A 134 -76.19 44.69 50.71
C THR A 134 -76.52 45.87 51.59
#